data_AF-A0A5F9CG50-F1
#
_entry.id   AF-A0A5F9CG50-F1
#
_cell.length_a   1.000
_cell.length_b   1.000
_cell.length_c   1.000
_cell.angle_alpha   90.00
_cell.angle_beta   90.00
_cell.angle_gamma   90.00
#
_symmetry.space_group_name_H-M   'P 1'
#
loop_
_entity.id
_entity.type
_entity.pdbx_description
1 polymer ?
#
loop_
_entity_poly.entity_id
_entity_poly.type
_entity_poly.pdbx_seq_one_letter_code
_entity_poly.pdbx_strand_id
1 'polypeptide(L)'
;MKLHLFLSTLILFLTLLPPVRSGLGAAESHCLNLSGTCRRDICKVTEDEIGGCRRRWKCCRLWWILLPIPTPVIFSDYQEPIKPRLK
;
A
#
# COMPACT_ATOMS: atom_id res chain seq x y z
N MET A 1 -7.99 40.78 3.56
CA MET A 1 -7.73 39.91 4.74
C MET A 1 -8.50 38.59 4.69
N LYS A 2 -9.80 38.57 4.35
CA LYS A 2 -10.58 37.31 4.19
C LYS A 2 -10.02 36.32 3.17
N LEU A 3 -9.52 36.79 2.02
CA LEU A 3 -8.97 35.91 0.96
C LEU A 3 -7.74 35.12 1.45
N HIS A 4 -6.86 35.73 2.24
CA HIS A 4 -5.70 35.04 2.80
C HIS A 4 -6.08 33.96 3.80
N LEU A 5 -7.15 34.18 4.58
CA LEU A 5 -7.69 33.16 5.49
C LEU A 5 -8.23 31.96 4.68
N PHE A 6 -9.03 32.21 3.63
CA PHE A 6 -9.52 31.15 2.75
C PHE A 6 -8.38 30.38 2.06
N LEU A 7 -7.39 31.10 1.55
CA LEU A 7 -6.23 30.49 0.89
C LEU A 7 -5.42 29.63 1.87
N SER A 8 -5.19 30.13 3.09
CA SER A 8 -4.50 29.38 4.15
C SER A 8 -5.27 28.11 4.52
N THR A 9 -6.60 28.19 4.70
CA THR A 9 -7.42 27.00 4.99
C THR A 9 -7.41 25.98 3.86
N LEU A 10 -7.40 26.44 2.60
CA LEU A 10 -7.34 25.56 1.44
C LEU A 10 -6.00 24.82 1.39
N ILE A 11 -4.89 25.55 1.53
CA ILE A 11 -3.54 24.95 1.51
C ILE A 11 -3.40 23.92 2.64
N LEU A 12 -3.90 24.24 3.84
CA LEU A 12 -3.86 23.32 4.98
C LEU A 12 -4.65 22.04 4.67
N PHE A 13 -5.85 22.15 4.08
CA PHE A 13 -6.63 20.98 3.67
C PHE A 13 -5.92 20.13 2.60
N LEU A 14 -5.24 20.76 1.63
CA LEU A 14 -4.43 20.04 0.64
C LEU A 14 -3.27 19.25 1.27
N THR A 15 -2.67 19.74 2.35
CA THR A 15 -1.59 19.03 3.05
C THR A 15 -2.07 17.86 3.90
N LEU A 16 -3.34 17.85 4.34
CA LEU A 16 -3.93 16.75 5.10
C LEU A 16 -4.41 15.59 4.22
N LEU A 17 -4.63 15.83 2.93
CA LEU A 17 -5.01 14.78 2.00
C LEU A 17 -3.83 13.83 1.79
N PRO A 18 -3.96 12.53 2.12
CA PRO A 18 -2.90 11.57 1.86
C PRO A 18 -2.63 11.52 0.34
N PRO A 19 -1.37 11.39 -0.08
CA PRO A 19 -1.03 11.36 -1.49
C PRO A 19 -1.75 10.19 -2.17
N VAL A 20 -2.76 10.49 -2.98
CA VAL A 20 -3.47 9.48 -3.78
C VAL A 20 -2.51 9.05 -4.88
N ARG A 21 -1.93 7.86 -4.73
CA ARG A 21 -1.04 7.29 -5.74
C ARG A 21 -1.90 6.67 -6.86
N SER A 22 -2.34 7.50 -7.80
CA SER A 22 -2.98 7.02 -9.02
C SER A 22 -2.02 6.17 -9.85
N GLY A 23 -2.46 4.98 -10.30
CA GLY A 23 -1.67 4.08 -11.15
C GLY A 23 -1.06 2.85 -10.46
N LEU A 24 -1.25 2.66 -9.15
CA LEU A 24 -0.86 1.42 -8.48
C LEU A 24 -1.91 0.32 -8.69
N GLY A 25 -1.43 -0.92 -8.90
CA GLY A 25 -2.30 -2.09 -8.92
C GLY A 25 -2.92 -2.35 -7.53
N ALA A 26 -4.10 -2.95 -7.49
CA ALA A 26 -4.83 -3.22 -6.24
C ALA A 26 -4.01 -4.00 -5.20
N ALA A 27 -3.17 -4.94 -5.64
CA ALA A 27 -2.29 -5.69 -4.77
C ALA A 27 -1.12 -4.85 -4.20
N GLU A 28 -0.62 -3.89 -4.98
CA GLU A 28 0.44 -2.98 -4.56
C GLU A 28 -0.09 -1.94 -3.55
N SER A 29 -1.29 -1.40 -3.78
CA SER A 29 -1.95 -0.51 -2.83
C SER A 29 -2.32 -1.23 -1.53
N HIS A 30 -2.79 -2.47 -1.61
CA HIS A 30 -3.04 -3.32 -0.44
C HIS A 30 -1.76 -3.53 0.38
N CYS A 31 -0.63 -3.85 -0.27
CA CYS A 31 0.66 -4.02 0.42
C CYS A 31 1.09 -2.75 1.16
N LEU A 32 0.96 -1.58 0.53
CA LEU A 32 1.30 -0.31 1.15
C LEU A 32 0.36 0.05 2.31
N ASN A 33 -0.93 -0.25 2.20
CA ASN A 33 -1.89 -0.05 3.29
C ASN A 33 -1.56 -0.90 4.52
N LEU A 34 -0.96 -2.09 4.32
CA LEU A 34 -0.42 -2.93 5.38
C LEU A 34 0.94 -2.44 5.91
N SER A 35 1.40 -1.25 5.54
CA SER A 35 2.73 -0.75 5.89
C SER A 35 3.87 -1.65 5.36
N GLY A 36 3.58 -2.41 4.30
CA GLY A 36 4.53 -3.28 3.62
C GLY A 36 5.26 -2.57 2.48
N THR A 37 6.29 -3.22 1.95
CA THR A 37 7.10 -2.79 0.81
C THR A 37 7.13 -3.89 -0.23
N CYS A 38 6.93 -3.54 -1.49
CA CYS A 38 7.02 -4.50 -2.60
C CYS A 38 8.48 -4.73 -3.01
N ARG A 39 8.93 -5.99 -2.99
CA ARG A 39 10.25 -6.43 -3.46
C ARG A 39 10.12 -7.35 -4.67
N ARG A 40 11.12 -7.31 -5.55
CA ARG A 40 11.17 -8.15 -6.75
C ARG A 40 11.64 -9.58 -6.47
N ASP A 41 12.51 -9.74 -5.47
CA ASP A 41 13.12 -11.03 -5.14
C ASP A 41 12.47 -11.62 -3.88
N ILE A 42 13.20 -11.65 -2.76
CA ILE A 42 12.74 -12.16 -1.47
C ILE A 42 12.67 -11.05 -0.41
N CYS A 43 11.89 -11.28 0.64
CA CYS A 43 11.88 -10.41 1.82
C CYS A 43 13.19 -10.54 2.60
N LYS A 44 13.58 -9.45 3.28
CA LYS A 44 14.77 -9.48 4.16
C LYS A 44 14.50 -10.38 5.37
N VAL A 45 15.56 -10.83 6.05
CA VAL A 45 15.44 -11.59 7.31
C VAL A 45 14.65 -10.84 8.39
N THR A 46 14.67 -9.50 8.34
CA THR A 46 13.90 -8.64 9.25
C THR A 46 12.48 -8.33 8.76
N GLU A 47 12.01 -9.02 7.72
CA GLU A 47 10.71 -8.79 7.07
C GLU A 47 10.00 -10.13 6.83
N ASP A 48 8.69 -10.17 7.02
CA ASP A 48 7.83 -11.29 6.66
C ASP A 48 7.21 -11.10 5.28
N GLU A 49 7.06 -12.20 4.53
CA GLU A 49 6.28 -12.23 3.30
C GLU A 49 4.79 -12.35 3.62
N ILE A 50 3.99 -11.35 3.22
CA ILE A 50 2.54 -11.31 3.49
C ILE A 50 1.72 -11.63 2.24
N GLY A 51 2.31 -11.51 1.05
CA GLY A 51 1.62 -11.84 -0.20
C GLY A 51 2.36 -11.34 -1.44
N GLY A 52 1.66 -11.22 -2.57
CA GLY A 52 2.21 -10.71 -3.82
C GLY A 52 1.76 -9.29 -4.17
N CYS A 53 2.65 -8.45 -4.70
CA CYS A 53 2.30 -7.10 -5.18
C CYS A 53 2.03 -7.03 -6.69
N ARG A 54 2.83 -7.75 -7.46
CA ARG A 54 2.79 -7.82 -8.92
C ARG A 54 3.24 -9.22 -9.33
N ARG A 55 3.16 -9.54 -10.61
CA ARG A 55 3.72 -10.80 -11.14
C ARG A 55 5.19 -10.94 -10.73
N ARG A 56 5.50 -11.98 -9.94
CA ARG A 56 6.81 -12.29 -9.35
C ARG A 56 7.32 -11.33 -8.25
N TRP A 57 6.53 -10.37 -7.78
CA TRP A 57 6.94 -9.45 -6.71
C TRP A 57 6.24 -9.81 -5.41
N LYS A 58 6.97 -9.77 -4.30
CA LYS A 58 6.50 -10.10 -2.95
C LYS A 58 6.22 -8.83 -2.15
N CYS A 59 5.21 -8.89 -1.29
CA CYS A 59 4.90 -7.88 -0.29
C CYS A 59 5.59 -8.26 1.01
N CYS A 60 6.53 -7.42 1.45
CA CYS A 60 7.37 -7.65 2.61
C CYS A 60 7.05 -6.63 3.70
N ARG A 61 6.85 -7.06 4.94
CA ARG A 61 6.56 -6.16 6.07
C ARG A 61 7.51 -6.44 7.22
N LEU A 62 7.99 -5.39 7.90
CA LEU A 62 8.84 -5.55 9.07
C LEU A 62 8.03 -6.19 10.21
N TRP A 63 8.45 -7.36 10.67
CA TRP A 63 7.75 -8.13 11.71
C TRP A 63 7.90 -7.52 13.10
N TRP A 64 9.04 -6.87 13.35
CA TRP A 64 9.38 -6.32 14.66
C TRP A 64 8.68 -4.99 14.99
N ILE A 65 8.07 -4.30 14.00
CA ILE A 65 7.38 -3.03 14.23
C ILE A 65 5.99 -3.23 14.86
N LEU A 66 5.46 -4.47 14.85
CA LEU A 66 4.07 -4.74 15.26
C LEU A 66 3.93 -6.03 16.07
N LEU A 67 4.91 -6.35 16.93
CA LEU A 67 4.71 -7.34 17.98
C LEU A 67 3.73 -6.79 19.03
N PRO A 68 2.55 -7.42 19.29
CA PRO A 68 2.04 -8.68 18.74
C PRO A 68 0.69 -8.46 18.04
N ILE A 69 0.67 -8.09 16.76
CA ILE A 69 -0.60 -8.04 16.02
C ILE A 69 -0.95 -9.46 15.54
N PRO A 70 -2.11 -10.01 15.96
CA PRO A 70 -2.54 -11.38 15.67
C PRO A 70 -3.09 -11.53 14.25
N THR A 71 -2.75 -10.64 13.31
CA THR A 71 -3.22 -10.77 11.92
C THR A 71 -2.65 -12.08 11.39
N PRO A 72 -3.49 -13.10 11.13
CA PRO A 72 -3.01 -14.33 10.54
C PRO A 72 -2.28 -13.94 9.26
N VAL A 73 -1.12 -14.56 9.04
CA VAL A 73 -0.39 -14.42 7.79
C VAL A 73 -1.26 -15.08 6.72
N ILE A 74 -2.26 -14.35 6.22
CA ILE A 74 -3.02 -14.75 5.05
C ILE A 74 -2.04 -14.51 3.91
N PHE A 75 -1.24 -15.54 3.62
CA PHE A 75 -0.43 -15.60 2.42
C PHE A 75 -1.39 -15.49 1.23
N SER A 76 -1.57 -14.27 0.74
CA SER A 76 -2.42 -14.00 -0.40
C SER A 76 -1.53 -14.06 -1.64
N ASP A 77 -1.68 -15.13 -2.41
CA ASP A 77 -1.05 -15.23 -3.72
C ASP A 77 -1.51 -14.07 -4.60
N TYR A 78 -0.62 -13.58 -5.47
CA TYR A 78 -0.96 -12.50 -6.39
C TYR A 78 -2.10 -12.95 -7.31
N GLN A 79 -3.25 -12.28 -7.19
CA GLN A 79 -4.39 -12.48 -8.08
C GLN A 79 -4.26 -11.53 -9.28
N GLU A 80 -4.29 -12.09 -10.50
CA GLU A 80 -4.35 -11.28 -11.71
C GLU A 80 -5.66 -10.48 -11.76
N PRO A 81 -5.63 -9.21 -12.22
CA PRO A 81 -6.84 -8.43 -12.36
C PRO A 81 -7.80 -9.10 -13.34
N ILE A 82 -9.08 -9.22 -12.95
CA ILE A 82 -10.13 -9.77 -13.80
C ILE A 82 -10.23 -8.89 -15.03
N LYS A 83 -9.79 -9.41 -16.18
CA LYS A 83 -9.92 -8.69 -17.45
C LYS A 83 -11.41 -8.60 -17.80
N PRO A 84 -11.97 -7.39 -18.00
CA PRO A 84 -13.33 -7.28 -18.47
C PRO A 84 -13.42 -7.98 -19.82
N ARG A 85 -14.36 -8.92 -19.96
CA ARG A 85 -14.72 -9.49 -21.26
C ARG A 85 -15.38 -8.36 -22.05
N LEU A 86 -14.64 -7.72 -22.94
CA LEU A 86 -15.21 -6.85 -23.97
C LEU A 86 -16.11 -7.76 -24.82
N LYS A 87 -17.42 -7.50 -24.76
CA LYS A 87 -18.45 -8.16 -25.56
C LYS A 87 -18.71 -7.34 -26.81
#